data_AF-A0A6C0CYS3-F1
#
_entry.id   AF-A0A6C0CYS3-F1
#
_cell.length_a   1.000
_cell.length_b   1.000
_cell.length_c   1.000
_cell.angle_alpha   90.00
_cell.angle_beta   90.00
_cell.angle_gamma   90.00
#
_symmetry.space_group_name_H-M   'P 1'
#
loop_
_entity.id
_entity.type
_entity.pdbx_description
1 polymer ?
#
loop_
_entity_poly.entity_id
_entity_poly.type
_entity_poly.pdbx_seq_one_letter_code
_entity_poly.pdbx_strand_id
1 'polypeptide(L)'
;MQVISERNKINNRIRELTKYINTDENNLIEEINDQKIERLNLSIKSKKTELQLLEKRLIAVNNGEIDLNTTTTTPKIPVMSITTTTKADQDRSIKFMKADKDDAYKNKCYKKDVDRYYRYFLKDVDAIPEYITKNLANMPNNKGYYWKGMQLYGSLPAEVDKPVILFDKKNHNKMLIHEWDSNYIRLYEKEGKERKVLLSCEPRRVVT
;
A
#
# COMPACT_ATOMS: atom_id res chain seq x y z
N MET A 1 42.61 -10.36 -19.30
CA MET A 1 41.71 -11.53 -19.39
C MET A 1 40.92 -11.82 -18.10
N GLN A 2 41.43 -11.52 -16.89
CA GLN A 2 40.71 -11.79 -15.62
C GLN A 2 39.37 -11.04 -15.48
N VAL A 3 39.28 -9.77 -15.90
CA VAL A 3 38.06 -8.95 -15.79
C VAL A 3 36.87 -9.54 -16.57
N ILE A 4 37.14 -10.16 -17.73
CA ILE A 4 36.08 -10.78 -18.55
C ILE A 4 35.55 -12.05 -17.86
N SER A 5 36.43 -12.83 -17.23
CA SER A 5 36.05 -14.03 -16.48
C SER A 5 35.18 -13.68 -15.27
N GLU A 6 35.54 -12.65 -14.50
CA GLU A 6 34.73 -12.21 -13.36
C GLU A 6 33.37 -11.64 -13.78
N ARG A 7 33.33 -10.83 -14.85
CA ARG A 7 32.07 -10.33 -15.41
C ARG A 7 31.12 -11.46 -15.80
N ASN A 8 31.64 -12.53 -16.40
CA ASN A 8 30.84 -13.69 -16.77
C ASN A 8 30.34 -14.48 -15.55
N LYS A 9 31.16 -14.61 -14.50
CA LYS A 9 30.73 -15.22 -13.22
C LYS A 9 29.60 -14.43 -12.57
N ILE A 10 29.72 -13.10 -12.53
CA ILE A 10 28.70 -12.21 -11.98
C ILE A 10 27.41 -12.32 -12.78
N ASN A 11 27.47 -12.28 -14.12
CA ASN A 11 26.29 -12.41 -14.97
C ASN A 11 25.58 -13.76 -14.80
N ASN A 12 26.33 -14.85 -14.67
CA ASN A 12 25.76 -16.16 -14.39
C ASN A 12 25.06 -16.18 -13.03
N ARG A 13 25.67 -15.58 -12.00
CA ARG A 13 25.07 -15.50 -10.68
C ARG A 13 23.80 -14.66 -10.66
N ILE A 14 23.79 -13.53 -11.37
CA ILE A 14 22.58 -12.70 -11.55
C ILE A 14 21.49 -13.55 -12.19
N ARG A 15 21.81 -14.29 -13.26
CA ARG A 15 20.85 -15.14 -13.98
C ARG A 15 20.24 -16.23 -13.08
N GLU A 16 21.06 -16.87 -12.25
CA GLU A 16 20.59 -17.85 -11.26
C GLU A 16 19.65 -17.22 -10.24
N LEU A 17 20.03 -16.07 -9.67
CA LEU A 17 19.22 -15.38 -8.68
C LEU A 17 17.89 -14.90 -9.25
N THR A 18 17.88 -14.35 -10.48
CA THR A 18 16.64 -13.97 -11.17
C THR A 18 15.72 -15.17 -11.39
N LYS A 19 16.28 -16.34 -11.76
CA LYS A 19 15.48 -17.56 -11.91
C LYS A 19 14.85 -17.98 -10.58
N TYR A 20 15.60 -17.89 -9.49
CA TYR A 20 15.12 -18.24 -8.16
C TYR A 20 14.00 -17.30 -7.68
N ILE A 21 14.19 -15.99 -7.79
CA ILE A 21 13.19 -14.97 -7.45
C ILE A 21 11.89 -15.19 -8.23
N ASN A 22 11.98 -15.38 -9.55
CA ASN A 22 10.79 -15.60 -10.37
C ASN A 22 10.05 -16.89 -10.01
N THR A 23 10.76 -17.92 -9.55
CA THR A 23 10.14 -19.19 -9.14
C THR A 23 9.40 -19.02 -7.81
N ASP A 24 10.02 -18.35 -6.84
CA ASP A 24 9.42 -18.07 -5.53
C ASP A 24 8.22 -17.12 -5.63
N GLU A 25 8.30 -16.07 -6.47
CA GLU A 25 7.18 -15.17 -6.73
C GLU A 25 5.98 -15.90 -7.34
N ASN A 26 6.21 -16.78 -8.32
CA ASN A 26 5.13 -17.56 -8.92
C ASN A 26 4.48 -18.52 -7.93
N ASN A 27 5.27 -19.21 -7.10
CA ASN A 27 4.76 -20.11 -6.07
C ASN A 27 3.91 -19.35 -5.03
N LEU A 28 4.34 -18.16 -4.61
CA LEU A 28 3.59 -17.33 -3.68
C LEU A 28 2.26 -16.85 -4.28
N ILE A 29 2.26 -16.50 -5.56
CA ILE A 29 1.04 -16.08 -6.29
C ILE A 29 0.05 -17.25 -6.38
N GLU A 30 0.53 -18.47 -6.66
CA GLU A 30 -0.31 -19.67 -6.71
C GLU A 30 -0.96 -19.96 -5.35
N GLU A 31 -0.18 -19.93 -4.25
CA GLU A 31 -0.70 -20.18 -2.91
C GLU A 31 -1.78 -19.16 -2.49
N ILE A 32 -1.57 -17.87 -2.80
CA ILE A 32 -2.55 -16.81 -2.53
C ILE A 32 -3.84 -17.04 -3.33
N ASN A 33 -3.72 -17.46 -4.58
CA ASN A 33 -4.87 -17.73 -5.43
C ASN A 33 -5.67 -18.94 -4.93
N ASP A 34 -5.01 -20.01 -4.49
CA ASP A 34 -5.65 -21.21 -3.97
C ASP A 34 -6.48 -20.92 -2.71
N GLN A 35 -5.91 -20.18 -1.75
CA GLN A 35 -6.64 -19.77 -0.55
C GLN A 35 -7.87 -18.92 -0.88
N LYS A 36 -7.77 -18.05 -1.89
CA LYS A 36 -8.90 -17.21 -2.33
C LYS A 36 -9.99 -18.04 -3.00
N ILE A 37 -9.62 -19.03 -3.83
CA ILE A 37 -10.55 -19.97 -4.47
C ILE A 37 -11.29 -20.80 -3.41
N GLU A 38 -10.59 -21.29 -2.40
CA GLU A 38 -11.20 -22.08 -1.31
C GLU A 38 -12.28 -21.29 -0.56
N ARG A 39 -11.97 -20.05 -0.18
CA ARG A 39 -12.95 -19.16 0.49
C ARG A 39 -14.18 -18.90 -0.37
N LEU A 40 -13.99 -18.67 -1.68
CA LEU A 40 -15.09 -18.48 -2.62
C LEU A 40 -15.95 -19.73 -2.75
N ASN A 41 -15.34 -20.92 -2.80
CA ASN A 41 -16.05 -22.19 -2.87
C ASN A 41 -16.89 -22.45 -1.61
N LEU A 42 -16.37 -22.16 -0.42
CA LEU A 42 -17.13 -22.24 0.83
C LEU A 42 -18.33 -21.30 0.83
N SER A 43 -18.15 -20.06 0.35
CA SER A 43 -19.25 -19.08 0.23
C SER A 43 -20.33 -19.56 -0.76
N ILE A 44 -19.93 -20.07 -1.93
CA ILE A 44 -20.84 -20.63 -2.94
C ILE A 44 -21.62 -21.82 -2.37
N LYS A 45 -20.95 -22.72 -1.63
CA LYS A 45 -21.59 -23.88 -1.01
C LYS A 45 -22.68 -23.46 -0.02
N SER A 46 -22.40 -22.50 0.85
CA SER A 46 -23.37 -21.95 1.80
C SER A 46 -24.59 -21.36 1.09
N LYS A 47 -24.37 -20.51 0.07
CA LYS A 47 -25.46 -19.91 -0.71
C LYS A 47 -26.31 -20.95 -1.47
N LYS A 48 -25.70 -22.02 -1.98
CA LYS A 48 -26.44 -23.13 -2.61
C LYS A 48 -27.34 -23.84 -1.62
N THR A 49 -26.86 -24.09 -0.40
CA THR A 49 -27.70 -24.73 0.64
C THR A 49 -28.87 -23.85 1.07
N GLU A 50 -28.65 -22.54 1.17
CA GLU A 50 -29.70 -21.57 1.46
C GLU A 50 -30.75 -21.51 0.33
N LEU A 51 -30.29 -21.49 -0.92
CA LEU A 51 -31.17 -21.49 -2.10
C LEU A 51 -32.04 -22.76 -2.14
N GLN A 52 -31.46 -23.94 -1.92
CA GLN A 52 -32.21 -25.20 -1.84
C GLN A 52 -33.27 -25.19 -0.73
N LEU A 53 -32.96 -24.58 0.42
CA LEU A 53 -33.91 -24.44 1.50
C LEU A 53 -35.09 -23.53 1.11
N LEU A 54 -34.79 -22.41 0.46
CA LEU A 54 -35.80 -21.47 -0.04
C LEU A 54 -36.67 -22.09 -1.14
N GLU A 55 -36.10 -22.86 -2.06
CA GLU A 55 -36.85 -23.59 -3.09
C GLU A 55 -37.81 -24.61 -2.48
N LYS A 56 -37.34 -25.40 -1.52
CA LYS A 56 -38.20 -26.35 -0.78
C LYS A 56 -39.34 -25.62 -0.08
N ARG A 57 -39.05 -24.48 0.55
CA ARG A 57 -40.06 -23.66 1.23
C ARG A 57 -41.09 -23.09 0.24
N LEU A 58 -40.64 -22.66 -0.94
CA LEU A 58 -41.52 -22.14 -1.99
C LEU A 58 -42.46 -23.22 -2.51
N ILE A 59 -41.97 -24.44 -2.73
CA ILE A 59 -42.80 -25.59 -3.14
C ILE A 59 -43.88 -25.87 -2.08
N ALA A 60 -43.49 -25.92 -0.80
CA ALA A 60 -44.44 -26.16 0.28
C ALA A 60 -45.51 -25.07 0.41
N VAL A 61 -45.15 -23.80 0.18
CA VAL A 61 -46.13 -22.69 0.09
C VAL A 61 -47.08 -22.87 -1.09
N ASN A 62 -46.55 -23.20 -2.28
CA ASN A 62 -47.37 -23.38 -3.48
C ASN A 62 -48.33 -24.58 -3.38
N ASN A 63 -47.93 -25.62 -2.64
CA ASN A 63 -48.78 -26.78 -2.36
C ASN A 63 -49.85 -26.49 -1.29
N GLY A 64 -49.86 -25.29 -0.68
CA GLY A 64 -50.76 -24.94 0.42
C GLY A 64 -50.42 -25.66 1.73
N GLU A 65 -49.22 -26.27 1.86
CA GLU A 65 -48.77 -26.96 3.07
C GLU A 65 -48.35 -25.97 4.18
N ILE A 66 -48.02 -24.73 3.79
CA ILE A 66 -47.63 -23.65 4.69
C ILE A 66 -48.65 -22.53 4.58
N ASP A 67 -49.71 -22.59 5.39
CA ASP A 67 -50.55 -21.44 5.67
C ASP A 67 -49.74 -20.39 6.44
N LEU A 68 -49.90 -19.11 6.09
CA LEU A 68 -49.12 -17.96 6.59
C LEU A 68 -49.23 -17.69 8.11
N ASN A 69 -49.77 -18.63 8.89
CA ASN A 69 -50.03 -18.51 10.34
C ASN A 69 -49.39 -19.60 11.20
N THR A 70 -48.35 -20.30 10.73
CA THR A 70 -47.50 -21.05 11.67
C THR A 70 -46.47 -20.12 12.30
N THR A 71 -46.77 -19.67 13.52
CA THR A 71 -45.81 -19.68 14.62
C THR A 71 -45.00 -20.97 14.51
N THR A 72 -43.89 -20.90 13.78
CA THR A 72 -42.97 -22.03 13.69
C THR A 72 -42.44 -22.25 15.09
N THR A 73 -43.02 -23.24 15.76
CA THR A 73 -42.33 -24.02 16.77
C THR A 73 -41.15 -24.64 16.02
N THR A 74 -40.08 -23.86 15.92
CA THR A 74 -38.76 -24.39 15.64
C THR A 74 -38.62 -25.64 16.51
N PRO A 75 -38.17 -26.79 15.97
CA PRO A 75 -37.77 -27.89 16.83
C PRO A 75 -36.87 -27.25 17.88
N LYS A 76 -37.23 -27.38 19.17
CA LYS A 76 -36.37 -26.96 20.26
C LYS A 76 -35.10 -27.78 20.06
N ILE A 77 -34.16 -27.25 19.27
CA ILE A 77 -32.74 -27.53 19.39
C ILE A 77 -32.55 -27.53 20.90
N PRO A 78 -32.05 -28.61 21.52
CA PRO A 78 -31.80 -28.60 22.95
C PRO A 78 -31.03 -27.31 23.19
N VAL A 79 -31.72 -26.36 23.81
CA VAL A 79 -31.13 -25.08 24.17
C VAL A 79 -30.11 -25.56 25.18
N MET A 80 -28.86 -25.75 24.73
CA MET A 80 -27.73 -25.84 25.64
C MET A 80 -27.97 -24.69 26.56
N SER A 81 -28.34 -25.01 27.80
CA SER A 81 -28.69 -24.03 28.81
C SER A 81 -27.61 -22.97 28.71
N ILE A 82 -27.99 -21.77 28.27
CA ILE A 82 -27.06 -20.66 28.17
C ILE A 82 -26.65 -20.47 29.62
N THR A 83 -25.52 -21.08 30.00
CA THR A 83 -24.88 -20.84 31.28
C THR A 83 -24.77 -19.33 31.34
N THR A 84 -25.47 -18.73 32.30
CA THR A 84 -25.51 -17.28 32.49
C THR A 84 -24.09 -16.78 32.36
N THR A 85 -23.78 -16.12 31.24
CA THR A 85 -22.45 -15.59 30.97
C THR A 85 -22.06 -14.80 32.20
N THR A 86 -20.90 -15.11 32.77
CA THR A 86 -20.45 -14.38 33.95
C THR A 86 -20.36 -12.90 33.58
N LYS A 87 -20.54 -11.99 34.54
CA LYS A 87 -20.35 -10.55 34.29
C LYS A 87 -18.99 -10.27 33.63
N ALA A 88 -17.98 -11.07 33.96
CA ALA A 88 -16.65 -11.02 33.35
C ALA A 88 -16.64 -11.34 31.84
N ASP A 89 -17.41 -12.33 31.40
CA ASP A 89 -17.52 -12.67 29.97
C ASP A 89 -18.27 -11.60 29.18
N GLN A 90 -19.31 -11.02 29.79
CA GLN A 90 -20.03 -9.87 29.22
C GLN A 90 -19.09 -8.67 29.08
N ASP A 91 -18.30 -8.35 30.12
CA ASP A 91 -17.32 -7.26 30.08
C ASP A 91 -16.23 -7.50 29.02
N ARG A 92 -15.74 -8.74 28.88
CA ARG A 92 -14.79 -9.11 27.82
C ARG A 92 -15.39 -8.91 26.44
N SER A 93 -16.62 -9.39 26.21
CA SER A 93 -17.32 -9.23 24.93
C SER A 93 -17.56 -7.75 24.60
N ILE A 94 -17.95 -6.93 25.58
CA ILE A 94 -18.14 -5.49 25.39
C ILE A 94 -16.81 -4.81 25.03
N LYS A 95 -15.71 -5.18 25.70
CA LYS A 95 -14.37 -4.65 25.38
C LYS A 95 -13.95 -5.00 23.95
N PHE A 96 -14.15 -6.25 23.54
CA PHE A 96 -13.84 -6.70 22.18
C PHE A 96 -14.67 -5.93 21.14
N MET A 97 -15.99 -5.83 21.34
CA MET A 97 -16.86 -5.06 20.44
C MET A 97 -16.53 -3.57 20.39
N LYS A 98 -16.05 -2.97 21.49
CA LYS A 98 -15.58 -1.58 21.52
C LYS A 98 -14.29 -1.42 20.71
N ALA A 99 -13.31 -2.31 20.91
CA ALA A 99 -12.07 -2.29 20.15
C ALA A 99 -12.32 -2.42 18.63
N ASP A 100 -13.17 -3.35 18.22
CA ASP A 100 -13.54 -3.52 16.80
C ASP A 100 -14.19 -2.26 16.22
N LYS A 101 -15.06 -1.60 16.98
CA LYS A 101 -15.69 -0.33 16.58
C LYS A 101 -14.68 0.80 16.47
N ASP A 102 -13.75 0.89 17.42
CA ASP A 102 -12.70 1.90 17.42
C ASP A 102 -11.76 1.71 16.23
N ASP A 103 -11.39 0.47 15.92
CA ASP A 103 -10.55 0.16 14.76
C ASP A 103 -11.29 0.38 13.44
N ALA A 104 -12.57 0.01 13.35
CA ALA A 104 -13.41 0.37 12.21
C ALA A 104 -13.51 1.89 12.01
N TYR A 105 -13.64 2.65 13.10
CA TYR A 105 -13.66 4.11 13.07
C TYR A 105 -12.32 4.69 12.62
N LYS A 106 -11.20 4.22 13.20
CA LYS A 106 -9.84 4.62 12.78
C LYS A 106 -9.61 4.32 11.30
N ASN A 107 -9.98 3.14 10.83
CA ASN A 107 -9.87 2.76 9.41
C ASN A 107 -10.70 3.68 8.51
N LYS A 108 -11.91 4.06 8.94
CA LYS A 108 -12.76 5.01 8.21
C LYS A 108 -12.14 6.42 8.18
N CYS A 109 -11.57 6.89 9.28
CA CYS A 109 -10.86 8.17 9.34
C CYS A 109 -9.61 8.15 8.47
N TYR A 110 -8.79 7.10 8.56
CA TYR A 110 -7.61 6.91 7.74
C TYR A 110 -7.93 6.96 6.24
N LYS A 111 -8.97 6.26 5.79
CA LYS A 111 -9.41 6.32 4.38
C LYS A 111 -9.77 7.74 3.94
N LYS A 112 -10.51 8.48 4.77
CA LYS A 112 -10.86 9.88 4.49
C LYS A 112 -9.65 10.80 4.43
N ASP A 113 -8.67 10.56 5.29
CA ASP A 113 -7.43 11.33 5.33
C ASP A 113 -6.59 11.05 4.09
N VAL A 114 -6.43 9.78 3.70
CA VAL A 114 -5.77 9.39 2.45
C VAL A 114 -6.45 10.04 1.23
N ASP A 115 -7.77 9.97 1.13
CA ASP A 115 -8.53 10.61 0.05
C ASP A 115 -8.36 12.13 0.04
N ARG A 116 -8.23 12.75 1.22
CA ARG A 116 -7.96 14.19 1.35
C ARG A 116 -6.54 14.51 0.86
N TYR A 117 -5.52 13.80 1.34
CA TYR A 117 -4.14 13.99 0.93
C TYR A 117 -3.96 13.77 -0.57
N TYR A 118 -4.60 12.74 -1.13
CA TYR A 118 -4.56 12.46 -2.56
C TYR A 118 -5.14 13.62 -3.39
N ARG A 119 -6.26 14.21 -2.96
CA ARG A 119 -6.83 15.39 -3.62
C ARG A 119 -5.91 16.61 -3.56
N TYR A 120 -5.24 16.85 -2.43
CA TYR A 120 -4.25 17.92 -2.33
C TYR A 120 -3.03 17.66 -3.23
N PHE A 121 -2.57 16.41 -3.27
CA PHE A 121 -1.48 15.99 -4.16
C PHE A 121 -1.82 16.26 -5.63
N LEU A 122 -3.00 15.85 -6.12
CA LEU A 122 -3.42 16.13 -7.49
C LEU A 122 -3.48 17.63 -7.78
N LYS A 123 -4.05 18.41 -6.87
CA LYS A 123 -4.09 19.87 -6.98
C LYS A 123 -2.69 20.47 -7.04
N ASP A 124 -1.75 19.94 -6.26
CA ASP A 124 -0.36 20.39 -6.29
C ASP A 124 0.33 19.98 -7.60
N VAL A 125 0.11 18.76 -8.09
CA VAL A 125 0.63 18.30 -9.41
C VAL A 125 0.16 19.23 -10.54
N ASP A 126 -1.11 19.59 -10.57
CA ASP A 126 -1.67 20.52 -11.56
C ASP A 126 -1.12 21.95 -11.41
N ALA A 127 -0.66 22.31 -10.20
CA ALA A 127 -0.13 23.62 -9.88
C ALA A 127 1.40 23.69 -9.98
N ILE A 128 2.08 22.68 -10.55
CA ILE A 128 3.53 22.71 -10.76
C ILE A 128 3.86 23.86 -11.73
N PRO A 129 4.78 24.77 -11.35
CA PRO A 129 5.19 25.87 -12.23
C PRO A 129 5.75 25.39 -13.57
N GLU A 130 5.36 26.07 -14.66
CA GLU A 130 5.77 25.71 -16.03
C GLU A 130 7.30 25.69 -16.23
N TYR A 131 8.05 26.55 -15.53
CA TYR A 131 9.51 26.53 -15.61
C TYR A 131 10.11 25.24 -15.04
N ILE A 132 9.47 24.64 -14.03
CA ILE A 132 9.91 23.36 -13.46
C ILE A 132 9.70 22.27 -14.50
N THR A 133 8.51 22.17 -15.09
CA THR A 133 8.20 21.13 -16.09
C THR A 133 9.10 21.23 -17.32
N LYS A 134 9.36 22.45 -17.83
CA LYS A 134 10.32 22.69 -18.92
C LYS A 134 11.75 22.28 -18.57
N ASN A 135 12.18 22.55 -17.35
CA ASN A 135 13.53 22.17 -16.91
C ASN A 135 13.65 20.65 -16.74
N LEU A 136 12.66 20.00 -16.14
CA LEU A 136 12.64 18.54 -15.94
C LEU A 136 12.71 17.77 -17.27
N ALA A 137 12.02 18.26 -18.31
CA ALA A 137 12.09 17.66 -19.64
C ALA A 137 13.53 17.60 -20.21
N ASN A 138 14.41 18.50 -19.78
CA ASN A 138 15.79 18.61 -20.23
C ASN A 138 16.82 18.18 -19.16
N MET A 139 16.37 17.64 -18.03
CA MET A 139 17.24 17.19 -16.93
C MET A 139 17.36 15.66 -16.89
N PRO A 140 18.50 15.12 -16.45
CA PRO A 140 18.64 13.69 -16.17
C PRO A 140 17.85 13.27 -14.93
N ASN A 141 17.46 12.00 -14.85
CA ASN A 141 16.60 11.44 -13.79
C ASN A 141 17.26 11.39 -12.39
N ASN A 142 18.55 11.67 -12.29
CA ASN A 142 19.22 11.92 -11.00
C ASN A 142 19.30 13.41 -10.65
N LYS A 143 18.66 14.30 -11.42
CA LYS A 143 18.52 15.72 -11.09
C LYS A 143 17.05 16.10 -11.09
N GLY A 144 16.69 17.09 -10.29
CA GLY A 144 15.28 17.44 -10.14
C GLY A 144 15.01 18.62 -9.23
N TYR A 145 13.75 18.79 -8.89
CA TYR A 145 13.28 19.84 -7.99
C TYR A 145 12.57 19.24 -6.78
N TYR A 146 12.73 19.89 -5.64
CA TYR A 146 11.88 19.70 -4.48
C TYR A 146 10.83 20.81 -4.46
N TRP A 147 9.55 20.45 -4.60
CA TRP A 147 8.47 21.43 -4.68
C TRP A 147 7.26 20.95 -3.87
N LYS A 148 6.88 21.73 -2.85
CA LYS A 148 5.78 21.42 -1.91
C LYS A 148 5.86 20.00 -1.30
N GLY A 149 7.05 19.50 -1.00
CA GLY A 149 7.22 18.16 -0.46
C GLY A 149 7.29 17.04 -1.51
N MET A 150 7.13 17.37 -2.80
CA MET A 150 7.27 16.43 -3.90
C MET A 150 8.68 16.48 -4.48
N GLN A 151 9.21 15.29 -4.80
CA GLN A 151 10.48 15.12 -5.49
C GLN A 151 10.17 14.89 -6.97
N LEU A 152 10.55 15.86 -7.80
CA LEU A 152 10.28 15.85 -9.24
C LEU A 152 11.59 15.61 -9.97
N TYR A 153 11.69 14.52 -10.72
CA TYR A 153 12.92 14.12 -11.41
C TYR A 153 12.87 14.40 -12.91
N GLY A 154 14.05 14.59 -13.50
CA GLY A 154 14.19 14.85 -14.93
C GLY A 154 13.81 13.65 -15.81
N SER A 155 13.39 13.93 -17.04
CA SER A 155 12.92 12.93 -18.00
C SER A 155 14.04 12.21 -18.75
N LEU A 156 15.26 12.75 -18.76
CA LEU A 156 16.40 12.14 -19.45
C LEU A 156 17.01 11.01 -18.60
N PRO A 157 17.75 10.08 -19.21
CA PRO A 157 18.47 9.05 -18.46
C PRO A 157 19.38 9.64 -17.37
N ALA A 158 19.50 8.94 -16.24
CA ALA A 158 20.37 9.37 -15.16
C ALA A 158 21.84 9.39 -15.62
N GLU A 159 22.59 10.39 -15.17
CA GLU A 159 24.03 10.42 -15.35
C GLU A 159 24.68 9.32 -14.49
N VAL A 160 25.47 8.45 -15.12
CA VAL A 160 26.15 7.33 -14.44
C VAL A 160 27.15 7.87 -13.41
N ASP A 161 27.22 7.25 -12.24
CA ASP A 161 28.12 7.60 -11.13
C ASP A 161 27.97 9.04 -10.61
N LYS A 162 26.80 9.66 -10.81
CA LYS A 162 26.48 11.00 -10.30
C LYS A 162 25.45 10.92 -9.17
N PRO A 163 25.61 11.72 -8.10
CA PRO A 163 24.66 11.76 -7.00
C PRO A 163 23.30 12.29 -7.47
N VAL A 164 22.26 12.00 -6.69
CA VAL A 164 20.95 12.60 -6.90
C VAL A 164 20.97 14.04 -6.40
N ILE A 165 20.57 15.00 -7.23
CA ILE A 165 20.56 16.43 -6.89
C ILE A 165 19.15 16.98 -7.03
N LEU A 166 18.57 17.47 -5.94
CA LEU A 166 17.27 18.13 -5.92
C LEU A 166 17.41 19.61 -5.53
N PHE A 167 16.85 20.49 -6.36
CA PHE A 167 16.84 21.93 -6.12
C PHE A 167 15.52 22.35 -5.45
N ASP A 168 15.59 22.98 -4.28
CA ASP A 168 14.45 23.54 -3.56
C ASP A 168 14.54 25.07 -3.57
N LYS A 169 13.71 25.70 -4.41
CA LYS A 169 13.70 27.16 -4.53
C LYS A 169 12.87 27.74 -3.38
N LYS A 170 13.54 28.44 -2.46
CA LYS A 170 12.93 29.17 -1.35
C LYS A 170 12.63 30.62 -1.73
N ASN A 171 11.96 31.32 -0.82
CA ASN A 171 11.71 32.75 -0.95
C ASN A 171 13.03 33.54 -0.90
N HIS A 172 13.02 34.78 -1.38
CA HIS A 172 14.14 35.72 -1.30
C HIS A 172 15.46 35.23 -1.96
N ASN A 173 15.39 34.66 -3.16
CA ASN A 173 16.56 34.20 -3.94
C ASN A 173 17.43 33.12 -3.27
N LYS A 174 16.91 32.44 -2.24
CA LYS A 174 17.58 31.31 -1.61
C LYS A 174 17.23 30.00 -2.31
N MET A 175 18.23 29.15 -2.50
CA MET A 175 18.10 27.82 -3.08
C MET A 175 18.76 26.81 -2.16
N LEU A 176 17.99 25.84 -1.68
CA LEU A 176 18.57 24.66 -1.04
C LEU A 176 18.86 23.61 -2.12
N ILE A 177 20.01 22.95 -2.00
CA ILE A 177 20.44 21.91 -2.92
C ILE A 177 20.66 20.66 -2.08
N HIS A 178 19.77 19.69 -2.26
CA HIS A 178 19.88 18.37 -1.65
C HIS A 178 20.72 17.49 -2.57
N GLU A 179 21.84 16.99 -2.08
CA GLU A 179 22.74 16.12 -2.82
C GLU A 179 22.84 14.78 -2.09
N TRP A 180 22.34 13.70 -2.71
CA TRP A 180 22.32 12.37 -2.14
C TRP A 180 23.27 11.46 -2.92
N ASP A 181 24.29 11.01 -2.20
CA ASP A 181 25.22 10.00 -2.65
C ASP A 181 24.82 8.63 -2.08
N SER A 182 25.59 7.61 -2.44
CA SER A 182 25.61 6.29 -1.81
C SER A 182 25.82 6.37 -0.30
N ASN A 183 26.74 7.23 0.14
CA ASN A 183 27.22 7.26 1.52
C ASN A 183 26.67 8.44 2.35
N TYR A 184 26.27 9.53 1.71
CA TYR A 184 25.95 10.78 2.42
C TYR A 184 24.74 11.49 1.83
N ILE A 185 24.04 12.19 2.71
CA ILE A 185 23.02 13.20 2.39
C ILE A 185 23.62 14.55 2.74
N ARG A 186 23.89 15.37 1.73
CA ARG A 186 24.44 16.72 1.89
C ARG A 186 23.37 17.76 1.57
N LEU A 187 23.29 18.79 2.40
CA LEU A 187 22.42 19.94 2.17
C LEU A 187 23.28 21.18 1.97
N TYR A 188 23.10 21.84 0.84
CA TYR A 188 23.76 23.13 0.57
C TYR A 188 22.73 24.25 0.48
N GLU A 189 23.12 25.45 0.88
CA GLU A 189 22.38 26.69 0.61
C GLU A 189 23.14 27.54 -0.41
N LYS A 190 22.42 28.17 -1.31
CA LYS A 190 22.95 29.13 -2.27
C LYS A 190 22.05 30.37 -2.30
N GLU A 191 22.63 31.54 -2.09
CA GLU A 191 21.94 32.81 -2.19
C GLU A 191 22.27 33.51 -3.52
N GLY A 192 21.29 33.66 -4.40
CA GLY A 192 21.45 34.32 -5.70
C GLY A 192 22.60 33.75 -6.55
N LYS A 193 23.64 34.56 -6.79
CA LYS A 193 24.82 34.22 -7.59
C LYS A 193 26.01 33.74 -6.75
N GLU A 194 25.88 33.73 -5.43
CA GLU A 194 26.97 33.34 -4.55
C GLU A 194 27.31 31.85 -4.66
N ARG A 195 28.44 31.46 -4.07
CA ARG A 195 28.84 30.05 -4.03
C ARG A 195 27.94 29.29 -3.06
N LYS A 196 27.69 28.01 -3.36
CA LYS A 196 26.93 27.15 -2.44
C LYS A 196 27.73 26.92 -1.15
N VAL A 197 27.06 27.01 -0.01
CA VAL A 197 27.61 26.77 1.34
C VAL A 197 27.02 25.46 1.87
N LEU A 198 27.86 24.59 2.44
CA LEU A 198 27.39 23.34 3.05
C LEU A 198 26.72 23.65 4.40
N LEU A 199 25.47 23.24 4.56
CA LEU A 199 24.70 23.38 5.80
C LEU A 199 24.75 22.12 6.67
N SER A 200 24.53 20.95 6.07
CA SER A 200 24.50 19.67 6.79
C SER A 200 25.07 18.54 5.93
N CYS A 201 25.66 17.55 6.60
CA CYS A 201 26.19 16.34 6.00
C CYS A 201 25.92 15.16 6.93
N GLU A 202 25.01 14.29 6.54
CA GLU A 202 24.59 13.13 7.33
C GLU A 202 24.97 11.83 6.60
N PRO A 203 25.45 10.79 7.29
CA PRO A 203 25.68 9.49 6.68
C PRO A 203 24.34 8.87 6.29
N ARG A 204 24.25 8.37 5.06
CA ARG A 204 23.06 7.67 4.56
C ARG A 204 23.01 6.29 5.19
N ARG A 205 22.00 6.05 6.04
CA ARG A 205 21.73 4.70 6.55
C ARG A 205 21.16 3.87 5.42
N VAL A 206 21.99 2.98 4.87
CA VAL A 206 21.49 1.91 3.99
C VAL A 206 20.81 0.92 4.91
N VAL A 207 19.48 0.82 4.81
CA VAL A 207 18.73 -0.27 5.43
C VAL A 207 19.04 -1.51 4.59
N THR A 208 20.08 -2.24 4.99
CA THR A 208 20.39 -3.59 4.50
C THR A 208 19.34 -4.57 4.94
#